data_AF-A0A060D2L0-F1
#
_entry.id   AF-A0A060D2L0-F1
#
_cell.length_a   1.000
_cell.length_b   1.000
_cell.length_c   1.000
_cell.angle_alpha   90.00
_cell.angle_beta   90.00
_cell.angle_gamma   90.00
#
_symmetry.space_group_name_H-M   'P 1'
#
loop_
_entity.id
_entity.type
_entity.pdbx_description
1 polymer ?
#
loop_
_entity_poly.entity_id
_entity_poly.type
_entity_poly.pdbx_seq_one_letter_code
_entity_poly.pdbx_strand_id
1 'polypeptide(L)'
;MVPLAGAQGARRAAVVITEEERRRNRMTSNRLSARKSRMKRQRHVDDLAAEAERLRRENEAMRAGVGDAVLRSRALEQENRVLAAHARQLCAALLLRNSQLSLLGDVAGVPLDVPGVPDHLVQLYGGVQVPVMPLSPSVMPLSPSPPPPLHLQLPLEIQLMLLQPDVMDAVGMLEL
;
A
#
# COMPACT_ATOMS: atom_id res chain seq x y z
N MET A 1 -86.08 9.80 29.61
CA MET A 1 -84.81 10.55 29.75
C MET A 1 -83.71 9.54 30.01
N VAL A 2 -82.60 9.59 29.25
CA VAL A 2 -81.37 8.78 29.43
C VAL A 2 -81.41 7.35 28.86
N PRO A 3 -80.61 7.10 27.80
CA PRO A 3 -79.78 5.91 27.78
C PRO A 3 -78.33 6.30 27.45
N LEU A 4 -77.71 7.14 28.28
CA LEU A 4 -76.29 7.46 28.12
C LEU A 4 -75.38 6.30 28.58
N ALA A 5 -75.85 5.45 29.51
CA ALA A 5 -75.07 4.36 30.10
C ALA A 5 -74.79 3.20 29.13
N GLY A 6 -75.81 2.75 28.37
CA GLY A 6 -75.63 1.70 27.35
C GLY A 6 -74.72 2.14 26.21
N ALA A 7 -74.84 3.41 25.79
CA ALA A 7 -73.95 4.01 24.80
C ALA A 7 -72.50 4.09 25.29
N GLN A 8 -72.26 4.40 26.58
CA GLN A 8 -70.91 4.39 27.17
C GLN A 8 -70.30 2.97 27.23
N GLY A 9 -71.08 1.96 27.61
CA GLY A 9 -70.61 0.56 27.63
C GLY A 9 -70.23 0.04 26.24
N ALA A 10 -71.09 0.28 25.24
CA ALA A 10 -70.80 -0.07 23.85
C ALA A 10 -69.58 0.69 23.30
N ARG A 11 -69.45 2.00 23.61
CA ARG A 11 -68.26 2.79 23.24
C ARG A 11 -66.99 2.24 23.89
N ARG A 12 -67.02 1.90 25.18
CA ARG A 12 -65.87 1.30 25.88
C ARG A 12 -65.48 -0.05 25.29
N ALA A 13 -66.44 -0.95 25.06
CA ALA A 13 -66.18 -2.25 24.43
C ALA A 13 -65.60 -2.10 23.02
N ALA A 14 -66.17 -1.22 22.20
CA ALA A 14 -65.64 -0.89 20.87
C ALA A 14 -64.22 -0.33 20.96
N VAL A 15 -63.94 0.57 21.92
CA VAL A 15 -62.59 1.09 22.16
C VAL A 15 -61.63 -0.04 22.54
N VAL A 16 -61.98 -0.92 23.48
CA VAL A 16 -61.13 -2.08 23.87
C VAL A 16 -60.84 -3.00 22.69
N ILE A 17 -61.85 -3.38 21.90
CA ILE A 17 -61.66 -4.20 20.70
C ILE A 17 -60.71 -3.49 19.71
N THR A 18 -60.85 -2.18 19.53
CA THR A 18 -59.94 -1.41 18.67
C THR A 18 -58.53 -1.30 19.25
N GLU A 19 -58.36 -1.27 20.57
CA GLU A 19 -57.05 -1.24 21.23
C GLU A 19 -56.33 -2.59 21.09
N GLU A 20 -57.06 -3.70 21.26
CA GLU A 20 -56.55 -5.04 21.01
C GLU A 20 -56.10 -5.22 19.56
N GLU A 21 -56.90 -4.73 18.60
CA GLU A 21 -56.56 -4.72 17.18
C GLU A 21 -55.31 -3.88 16.90
N ARG A 22 -55.23 -2.66 17.44
CA ARG A 22 -54.04 -1.81 17.32
C ARG A 22 -52.81 -2.48 17.93
N ARG A 23 -52.94 -3.16 19.08
CA ARG A 23 -51.85 -3.89 19.73
C ARG A 23 -51.37 -5.05 18.86
N ARG A 24 -52.29 -5.86 18.32
CA ARG A 24 -51.97 -6.95 17.39
C ARG A 24 -51.24 -6.43 16.15
N ASN A 25 -51.72 -5.34 15.54
CA ASN A 25 -51.08 -4.69 14.39
C ASN A 25 -49.69 -4.10 14.72
N ARG A 26 -49.50 -3.55 15.93
CA ARG A 26 -48.17 -3.09 16.38
C ARG A 26 -47.20 -4.26 16.59
N MET A 27 -47.65 -5.39 17.14
CA MET A 27 -46.81 -6.58 17.33
C MET A 27 -46.36 -7.17 16.00
N THR A 28 -47.27 -7.32 15.04
CA THR A 28 -46.92 -7.82 13.69
C THR A 28 -45.99 -6.85 12.97
N SER A 29 -46.30 -5.55 13.00
CA SER A 29 -45.45 -4.50 12.40
C SER A 29 -44.06 -4.43 13.05
N ASN A 30 -43.96 -4.49 14.38
CA ASN A 30 -42.68 -4.49 15.10
C ASN A 30 -41.86 -5.76 14.79
N ARG A 31 -42.50 -6.92 14.70
CA ARG A 31 -41.83 -8.16 14.30
C ARG A 31 -41.26 -8.05 12.89
N LEU A 32 -42.04 -7.51 11.94
CA LEU A 32 -41.60 -7.30 10.56
C LEU A 32 -40.48 -6.25 10.47
N SER A 33 -40.59 -5.14 11.19
CA SER A 33 -39.58 -4.08 11.17
C SER A 33 -38.29 -4.48 11.87
N ALA A 34 -38.37 -5.24 12.97
CA ALA A 34 -37.20 -5.84 13.63
C ALA A 34 -36.50 -6.84 12.71
N ARG A 35 -37.25 -7.73 12.03
CA ARG A 35 -36.68 -8.63 11.01
C ARG A 35 -36.02 -7.85 9.87
N LYS A 36 -36.69 -6.84 9.33
CA LYS A 36 -36.16 -5.99 8.25
C LYS A 36 -34.88 -5.27 8.68
N SER A 37 -34.85 -4.73 9.90
CA SER A 37 -33.68 -4.07 10.47
C SER A 37 -32.50 -5.04 10.64
N ARG A 38 -32.76 -6.24 11.19
CA ARG A 38 -31.75 -7.31 11.31
C ARG A 38 -31.20 -7.71 9.95
N MET A 39 -32.06 -7.95 8.95
CA MET A 39 -31.64 -8.28 7.59
C MET A 39 -30.83 -7.16 6.93
N LYS A 40 -31.21 -5.89 7.14
CA LYS A 40 -30.46 -4.74 6.61
C LYS A 40 -29.05 -4.68 7.21
N ARG A 41 -28.92 -4.91 8.53
CA ARG A 41 -27.62 -4.95 9.21
C ARG A 41 -26.79 -6.14 8.76
N GLN A 42 -27.39 -7.33 8.65
CA GLN A 42 -26.70 -8.52 8.16
C GLN A 42 -26.15 -8.31 6.76
N ARG A 43 -26.99 -7.80 5.84
CA ARG A 43 -26.54 -7.46 4.48
C ARG A 43 -25.36 -6.49 4.48
N HIS A 44 -25.39 -5.46 5.32
CA HIS A 44 -24.28 -4.52 5.40
C HIS A 44 -22.98 -5.18 5.88
N VAL A 45 -23.07 -6.08 6.86
CA VAL A 45 -21.92 -6.88 7.31
C VAL A 45 -21.42 -7.80 6.20
N ASP A 46 -22.32 -8.48 5.49
CA ASP A 46 -21.96 -9.36 4.37
C ASP A 46 -21.29 -8.58 3.23
N ASP A 47 -21.83 -7.40 2.89
CA ASP A 47 -21.27 -6.51 1.88
C ASP A 47 -19.86 -6.02 2.29
N LEU A 48 -19.65 -5.64 3.56
CA LEU A 48 -18.34 -5.25 4.07
C LEU A 48 -17.33 -6.40 4.09
N ALA A 49 -17.77 -7.62 4.42
CA ALA A 49 -16.92 -8.81 4.39
C ALA A 49 -16.49 -9.14 2.95
N ALA A 50 -17.41 -9.05 1.99
CA ALA A 50 -17.11 -9.24 0.57
C ALA A 50 -16.13 -8.19 0.04
N GLU A 51 -16.30 -6.93 0.45
CA GLU A 51 -15.40 -5.82 0.10
C GLU A 51 -13.99 -6.04 0.68
N ALA A 52 -13.88 -6.42 1.95
CA ALA A 52 -12.60 -6.70 2.60
C ALA A 52 -11.85 -7.85 1.89
N GLU A 53 -12.55 -8.92 1.53
CA GLU A 53 -11.98 -10.03 0.77
C GLU A 53 -11.55 -9.61 -0.65
N ARG A 54 -12.32 -8.74 -1.32
CA ARG A 54 -11.90 -8.18 -2.62
C ARG A 54 -10.62 -7.37 -2.49
N LEU A 55 -10.59 -6.43 -1.54
CA LEU A 55 -9.42 -5.58 -1.29
C LEU A 55 -8.20 -6.38 -0.86
N ARG A 56 -8.38 -7.48 -0.09
CA ARG A 56 -7.29 -8.38 0.27
C ARG A 56 -6.65 -9.02 -0.97
N ARG A 57 -7.46 -9.55 -1.89
CA ARG A 57 -6.97 -10.15 -3.15
C ARG A 57 -6.29 -9.11 -4.04
N GLU A 58 -6.86 -7.91 -4.15
CA GLU A 58 -6.25 -6.80 -4.89
C GLU A 58 -4.89 -6.42 -4.31
N ASN A 59 -4.78 -6.32 -2.97
CA ASN A 59 -3.51 -6.04 -2.30
C ASN A 59 -2.47 -7.14 -2.50
N GLU A 60 -2.87 -8.42 -2.44
CA GLU A 60 -1.98 -9.56 -2.73
C GLU A 60 -1.47 -9.52 -4.17
N ALA A 61 -2.35 -9.25 -5.15
CA ALA A 61 -1.97 -9.10 -6.56
C ALA A 61 -1.03 -7.90 -6.79
N MET A 62 -1.30 -6.75 -6.15
CA MET A 62 -0.41 -5.59 -6.23
C MET A 62 0.97 -5.89 -5.64
N ARG A 63 1.04 -6.57 -4.50
CA ARG A 63 2.32 -6.97 -3.88
C ARG A 63 3.14 -7.89 -4.80
N ALA A 64 2.48 -8.86 -5.43
CA ALA A 64 3.13 -9.73 -6.42
C ALA A 64 3.67 -8.91 -7.61
N GLY A 65 2.85 -8.02 -8.19
CA GLY A 65 3.27 -7.16 -9.31
C GLY A 65 4.43 -6.23 -8.96
N VAL A 66 4.46 -5.68 -7.74
CA VAL A 66 5.59 -4.90 -7.23
C VAL A 66 6.84 -5.77 -7.08
N GLY A 67 6.71 -6.98 -6.54
CA GLY A 67 7.80 -7.94 -6.43
C GLY A 67 8.46 -8.23 -7.78
N ASP A 68 7.64 -8.52 -8.80
CA ASP A 68 8.11 -8.78 -10.16
C ASP A 68 8.76 -7.55 -10.81
N ALA A 69 8.23 -6.35 -10.56
CA ALA A 69 8.82 -5.10 -11.04
C ALA A 69 10.20 -4.86 -10.41
N VAL A 70 10.36 -5.11 -9.11
CA VAL A 70 11.65 -5.01 -8.41
C VAL A 70 12.67 -6.00 -8.98
N LEU A 71 12.27 -7.25 -9.24
CA LEU A 71 13.16 -8.25 -9.85
C LEU A 71 13.61 -7.83 -11.25
N ARG A 72 12.69 -7.34 -12.09
CA ARG A 72 13.03 -6.81 -13.42
C ARG A 72 13.94 -5.60 -13.36
N SER A 73 13.68 -4.67 -12.44
CA SER A 73 14.55 -3.50 -12.24
C SER A 73 15.97 -3.92 -11.86
N ARG A 74 16.13 -4.89 -10.96
CA ARG A 74 17.44 -5.40 -10.58
C ARG A 74 18.18 -6.05 -11.75
N ALA A 75 17.48 -6.82 -12.59
CA ALA A 75 18.07 -7.41 -13.79
C ALA A 75 18.55 -6.32 -14.77
N LEU A 76 17.73 -5.30 -15.03
CA LEU A 76 18.10 -4.15 -15.87
C LEU A 76 19.28 -3.37 -15.31
N GLU A 77 19.35 -3.17 -13.98
CA GLU A 77 20.50 -2.53 -13.36
C GLU A 77 21.78 -3.36 -13.52
N GLN A 78 21.70 -4.69 -13.46
CA GLN A 78 22.85 -5.56 -13.71
C GLN A 78 23.32 -5.46 -15.17
N GLU A 79 22.39 -5.51 -16.11
CA GLU A 79 22.69 -5.31 -17.53
C GLU A 79 23.33 -3.94 -17.80
N ASN A 80 22.78 -2.87 -17.21
CA ASN A 80 23.35 -1.53 -17.29
C ASN A 80 24.77 -1.45 -16.71
N ARG A 81 25.07 -2.18 -15.62
CA ARG A 81 26.44 -2.26 -15.07
C ARG A 81 27.39 -2.93 -16.05
N VAL A 82 26.96 -4.00 -16.72
CA VAL A 82 27.75 -4.69 -17.76
C VAL A 82 27.98 -3.78 -18.97
N LEU A 83 26.92 -3.16 -19.49
CA LEU A 83 27.01 -2.21 -20.60
C LEU A 83 27.93 -1.03 -20.27
N ALA A 84 27.81 -0.47 -19.07
CA ALA A 84 28.70 0.59 -18.60
C ALA A 84 30.16 0.12 -18.53
N ALA A 85 30.43 -1.11 -18.07
CA ALA A 85 31.77 -1.67 -18.05
C ALA A 85 32.36 -1.80 -19.47
N HIS A 86 31.58 -2.31 -20.43
CA HIS A 86 31.99 -2.40 -21.83
C HIS A 86 32.22 -1.02 -22.46
N ALA A 87 31.36 -0.04 -22.17
CA ALA A 87 31.53 1.33 -22.64
C ALA A 87 32.82 1.97 -22.11
N ARG A 88 33.18 1.73 -20.85
CA ARG A 88 34.47 2.16 -20.28
C ARG A 88 35.66 1.51 -20.98
N GLN A 89 35.60 0.20 -21.22
CA GLN A 89 36.65 -0.52 -21.94
C GLN A 89 36.86 0.06 -23.35
N LEU A 90 35.76 0.33 -24.06
CA LEU A 90 35.83 0.92 -25.40
C LEU A 90 36.36 2.35 -25.36
N CYS A 91 35.91 3.18 -24.42
CA CYS A 91 36.40 4.55 -24.25
C CYS A 91 37.91 4.58 -23.97
N ALA A 92 38.39 3.73 -23.05
CA ALA A 92 39.81 3.59 -22.76
C ALA A 92 40.61 3.11 -23.98
N ALA A 93 40.08 2.15 -24.74
CA ALA A 93 40.71 1.66 -25.97
C ALA A 93 40.82 2.75 -27.05
N LEU A 94 39.78 3.58 -27.20
CA LEU A 94 39.80 4.72 -28.14
C LEU A 94 40.83 5.77 -27.73
N LEU A 95 40.86 6.15 -26.45
CA LEU A 95 41.85 7.10 -25.92
C LEU A 95 43.28 6.60 -26.12
N LEU A 96 43.54 5.33 -25.82
CA LEU A 96 44.84 4.71 -26.03
C LEU A 96 45.24 4.71 -27.51
N ARG A 97 44.34 4.29 -28.40
CA ARG A 97 44.60 4.29 -29.85
C ARG A 97 44.85 5.69 -30.39
N ASN A 98 44.06 6.68 -29.95
CA ASN A 98 44.27 8.08 -30.32
C ASN A 98 45.65 8.57 -29.87
N SER A 99 46.06 8.28 -28.62
CA SER A 99 47.40 8.66 -28.15
C SER A 99 48.53 7.99 -28.92
N GLN A 100 48.33 6.74 -29.37
CA GLN A 100 49.30 6.03 -30.20
C GLN A 100 49.42 6.65 -31.60
N LEU A 101 48.30 7.06 -32.20
CA LEU A 101 48.30 7.75 -33.48
C LEU A 101 48.95 9.13 -33.38
N SER A 102 48.66 9.90 -32.33
CA SER A 102 49.33 11.18 -32.09
C SER A 102 50.85 11.01 -31.98
N LEU A 103 51.31 10.05 -31.16
CA LEU A 103 52.73 9.74 -31.03
C LEU A 103 53.37 9.32 -32.36
N LEU A 104 52.67 8.51 -33.16
CA LEU A 104 53.17 8.10 -34.48
C LEU A 104 53.33 9.29 -35.42
N GLY A 105 52.38 10.23 -35.41
CA GLY A 105 52.47 11.47 -36.19
C GLY A 105 53.68 12.32 -35.78
N ASP A 106 53.92 12.43 -34.47
CA ASP A 106 55.07 13.15 -33.91
C ASP A 106 56.40 12.52 -34.35
N VAL A 107 56.51 11.19 -34.28
CA VAL A 107 57.72 10.44 -34.68
C VAL A 107 57.95 10.49 -36.19
N ALA A 108 56.89 10.43 -37.00
CA ALA A 108 56.98 10.51 -38.46
C ALA A 108 57.25 11.94 -38.97
N GLY A 109 57.10 12.97 -38.13
CA GLY A 109 57.17 14.37 -38.53
C GLY A 109 56.02 14.80 -39.43
N VAL A 110 54.92 14.03 -39.46
CA VAL A 110 53.72 14.32 -40.26
C VAL A 110 52.52 14.32 -39.32
N PRO A 111 51.85 15.46 -39.10
CA PRO A 111 50.71 15.52 -38.20
C PRO A 111 49.57 14.65 -38.74
N LEU A 112 49.13 13.68 -37.94
CA LEU A 112 47.95 12.87 -38.24
C LEU A 112 46.71 13.57 -37.65
N ASP A 113 45.67 13.74 -38.49
CA ASP A 113 44.39 14.29 -38.07
C ASP A 113 43.59 13.23 -37.28
N VAL A 114 43.86 13.13 -35.98
CA VAL A 114 43.23 12.16 -35.07
C VAL A 114 42.01 12.81 -34.42
N PRO A 115 40.77 12.35 -34.72
CA PRO A 115 39.59 12.90 -34.08
C PRO A 115 39.60 12.61 -32.58
N GLY A 116 39.41 13.65 -31.77
CA GLY A 116 39.26 13.52 -30.32
C GLY A 116 38.04 12.69 -29.94
N VAL A 117 38.13 11.97 -28.81
CA VAL A 117 36.95 11.30 -28.23
C VAL A 117 36.03 12.39 -27.65
N PRO A 118 34.71 12.38 -27.96
CA PRO A 118 33.77 13.36 -27.42
C PRO A 118 33.81 13.45 -25.88
N ASP A 119 33.86 14.67 -25.34
CA ASP A 119 34.05 14.93 -23.91
C ASP A 119 33.02 14.23 -23.01
N HIS A 120 31.75 14.17 -23.44
CA HIS A 120 30.69 13.51 -22.67
C HIS A 120 30.94 12.00 -22.49
N LEU A 121 31.56 11.34 -23.47
CA LEU A 121 31.91 9.92 -23.34
C LEU A 121 33.06 9.74 -22.35
N VAL A 122 34.04 10.64 -22.36
CA VAL A 122 35.13 10.65 -21.38
C VAL A 122 34.60 10.96 -19.99
N GLN A 123 33.63 11.85 -19.85
CA GLN A 123 33.01 12.17 -18.57
C GLN A 123 32.19 11.01 -18.00
N LEU A 124 31.43 10.31 -18.85
CA LEU A 124 30.57 9.19 -18.43
C LEU A 124 31.36 7.88 -18.23
N TYR A 125 32.40 7.65 -19.05
CA TYR A 125 33.08 6.36 -19.16
C TYR A 125 34.61 6.41 -19.01
N GLY A 126 35.21 7.58 -18.81
CA GLY A 126 36.66 7.77 -18.69
C GLY A 126 37.27 7.37 -17.34
N GLY A 127 36.47 6.81 -16.43
CA GLY A 127 37.01 6.11 -15.26
C GLY A 127 37.18 6.93 -13.97
N VAL A 128 36.71 8.17 -13.90
CA VAL A 128 36.46 8.77 -12.57
C VAL A 128 35.21 8.10 -12.03
N GLN A 129 35.39 7.07 -11.21
CA GLN A 129 34.36 6.74 -10.25
C GLN A 129 34.21 7.98 -9.38
N VAL A 130 33.21 8.82 -9.68
CA VAL A 130 32.48 9.39 -8.55
C VAL A 130 32.09 8.16 -7.74
N PRO A 131 32.55 7.99 -6.49
CA PRO A 131 31.87 7.06 -5.63
C PRO A 131 30.41 7.48 -5.76
N VAL A 132 29.58 6.60 -6.32
CA VAL A 132 28.16 6.66 -5.99
C VAL A 132 28.24 6.60 -4.49
N MET A 133 28.12 7.76 -3.83
CA MET A 133 28.14 7.78 -2.39
C MET A 133 27.07 6.75 -2.05
N PRO A 134 27.39 5.64 -1.36
CA PRO A 134 26.33 4.99 -0.65
C PRO A 134 25.72 6.13 0.14
N LEU A 135 24.42 6.38 -0.02
CA LEU A 135 23.70 7.33 0.81
C LEU A 135 24.09 6.94 2.24
N SER A 136 25.08 7.63 2.83
CA SER A 136 25.67 7.19 4.07
C SER A 136 24.55 7.32 5.09
N PRO A 137 23.98 6.23 5.63
CA PRO A 137 23.15 6.38 6.79
C PRO A 137 24.08 6.94 7.86
N SER A 138 23.78 8.14 8.34
CA SER A 138 24.54 8.88 9.32
C SER A 138 25.06 7.96 10.43
N VAL A 139 26.36 7.63 10.37
CA VAL A 139 27.07 6.94 11.46
C VAL A 139 27.55 8.05 12.39
N MET A 140 26.69 8.47 13.33
CA MET A 140 27.12 9.22 14.51
C MET A 140 27.59 8.23 15.59
N PRO A 141 28.56 8.65 16.43
CA PRO A 141 29.42 7.72 17.17
C PRO A 141 28.77 7.16 18.43
N LEU A 142 29.02 5.87 18.65
CA LEU A 142 29.28 5.20 19.94
C LEU A 142 28.63 5.84 21.18
N SER A 143 27.35 5.54 21.38
CA SER A 143 26.81 5.24 22.71
C SER A 143 25.77 4.12 22.55
N PRO A 144 25.87 3.01 23.30
CA PRO A 144 25.01 1.85 23.12
C PRO A 144 23.65 2.13 23.77
N SER A 145 22.80 2.84 23.05
CA SER A 145 21.36 2.83 23.27
C SER A 145 20.73 2.42 21.94
N PRO A 146 19.90 1.37 21.87
CA PRO A 146 19.12 1.12 20.67
C PRO A 146 18.36 2.41 20.33
N PRO A 147 18.33 2.85 19.05
CA PRO A 147 17.44 3.94 18.69
C PRO A 147 16.03 3.49 19.09
N PRO A 148 15.22 4.34 19.77
CA PRO A 148 13.83 4.00 19.94
C PRO A 148 13.26 3.76 18.54
N PRO A 149 12.35 2.80 18.35
CA PRO A 149 11.73 2.59 17.05
C PRO A 149 11.24 3.95 16.57
N LEU A 150 11.55 4.28 15.31
CA LEU A 150 10.91 5.38 14.62
C LEU A 150 9.42 5.05 14.61
N HIS A 151 8.74 5.43 15.69
CA HIS A 151 7.31 5.57 15.73
C HIS A 151 7.05 6.70 14.75
N LEU A 152 6.94 6.34 13.46
CA LEU A 152 5.87 6.87 12.63
C LEU A 152 4.65 6.77 13.52
N GLN A 153 4.38 7.84 14.28
CA GLN A 153 3.23 7.95 15.12
C GLN A 153 2.08 8.05 14.14
N LEU A 154 1.62 6.87 13.72
CA LEU A 154 0.41 6.71 12.95
C LEU A 154 -0.65 7.54 13.70
N PRO A 155 -1.48 8.33 12.98
CA PRO A 155 -2.58 9.07 13.58
C PRO A 155 -3.28 8.24 14.65
N LEU A 156 -3.65 8.87 15.78
CA LEU A 156 -4.19 8.20 16.97
C LEU A 156 -5.35 7.24 16.61
N GLU A 157 -6.11 7.55 15.55
CA GLU A 157 -7.16 6.69 15.03
C GLU A 157 -6.64 5.33 14.52
N ILE A 158 -5.53 5.33 13.77
CA ILE A 158 -4.91 4.11 13.23
C ILE A 158 -4.28 3.29 14.36
N GLN A 159 -3.70 3.95 15.37
CA GLN A 159 -3.19 3.29 16.56
C GLN A 159 -4.31 2.59 17.35
N LEU A 160 -5.47 3.24 17.51
CA LEU A 160 -6.64 2.64 18.14
C LEU A 160 -7.24 1.50 17.30
N MET A 161 -7.18 1.58 15.95
CA MET A 161 -7.63 0.50 15.08
C MET A 161 -6.72 -0.74 15.12
N LEU A 162 -5.41 -0.55 15.25
CA LEU A 162 -4.44 -1.66 15.37
C LEU A 162 -4.43 -2.29 16.78
N LEU A 163 -4.74 -1.52 17.82
CA LEU A 163 -4.81 -2.02 19.19
C LEU A 163 -6.19 -2.57 19.58
N GLN A 164 -7.12 -2.74 18.63
CA GLN A 164 -8.29 -3.54 18.91
C GLN A 164 -7.84 -5.00 19.00
N PRO A 165 -7.87 -5.64 20.19
CA PRO A 165 -7.65 -7.08 20.25
C PRO A 165 -8.70 -7.73 19.36
N ASP A 166 -8.24 -8.60 18.46
CA ASP A 166 -9.11 -9.47 17.68
C ASP A 166 -10.10 -10.11 18.64
N VAL A 167 -11.36 -9.68 18.57
CA VAL A 167 -12.46 -10.22 19.38
C VAL A 167 -12.67 -11.72 19.06
N MET A 168 -11.94 -12.25 18.07
CA MET A 168 -11.98 -13.63 17.65
C MET A 168 -11.15 -14.59 18.53
N ASP A 169 -10.25 -14.12 19.42
CA ASP A 169 -9.51 -15.03 20.32
C ASP A 169 -10.08 -15.12 21.75
N ALA A 170 -11.06 -14.27 22.11
CA ALA A 170 -11.76 -14.40 23.40
C ALA A 170 -12.71 -15.62 23.45
N VAL A 171 -13.00 -16.24 22.32
CA VAL A 171 -13.84 -17.45 22.26
C VAL A 171 -12.99 -18.74 22.44
N GLY A 172 -11.65 -18.64 22.38
CA GLY A 172 -10.75 -19.80 22.49
C GLY A 172 -10.30 -20.17 23.92
N MET A 173 -10.54 -19.33 24.94
CA MET A 173 -9.98 -19.54 26.29
C MET A 173 -11.02 -19.79 27.39
N LEU A 174 -12.28 -20.08 27.03
CA LEU A 174 -13.32 -20.52 27.99
C LEU A 174 -13.76 -21.98 27.79
N GLU A 175 -13.03 -22.74 26.97
CA GLU A 175 -13.20 -24.20 26.83
C GLU A 175 -11.97 -24.92 27.40
N LEU A 176 -11.76 -24.78 28.71
CA LEU A 176 -11.03 -25.70 29.61
C LEU A 176 -11.70 -25.64 30.98
#